data_AF-A0A529M9G7-F1
#
_entry.id   AF-A0A529M9G7-F1
#
_cell.length_a   1.000
_cell.length_b   1.000
_cell.length_c   1.000
_cell.angle_alpha   90.00
_cell.angle_beta   90.00
_cell.angle_gamma   90.00
#
_symmetry.space_group_name_H-M   'P 1'
#
loop_
_entity.id
_entity.type
_entity.pdbx_description
1 polymer ?
#
loop_
_entity_poly.entity_id
_entity_poly.type
_entity_poly.pdbx_seq_one_letter_code
_entity_poly.pdbx_strand_id
1 'polypeptide(L)' 'SFQRSFRLPEGVNADKIDASFTKGILTVKLPKTAEAQKAEKKITVKAA' A
#
# COMPACT_ATOMS: atom_id res chain seq x y z
N SER A 1 10.91 -23.44 2.59
CA SER A 1 11.08 -21.98 2.51
C SER A 1 9.82 -21.38 1.91
N PHE A 2 9.46 -20.14 2.26
CA PHE A 2 8.29 -19.45 1.73
C PHE A 2 8.69 -18.05 1.27
N GLN A 3 8.30 -17.65 0.06
CA GLN A 3 8.53 -16.30 -0.46
C GLN A 3 7.28 -15.80 -1.19
N ARG A 4 7.04 -14.50 -1.11
CA ARG A 4 6.09 -13.79 -1.97
C ARG A 4 6.74 -12.50 -2.46
N SER A 5 6.57 -12.20 -3.73
CA SER A 5 7.02 -10.97 -4.35
C SER A 5 5.81 -10.25 -4.97
N PHE A 6 5.82 -8.93 -4.88
CA PHE A 6 4.81 -8.08 -5.48
C PHE A 6 5.51 -6.87 -6.09
N ARG A 7 4.97 -6.34 -7.18
CA ARG A 7 5.43 -5.07 -7.72
C ARG A 7 4.86 -3.94 -6.88
N LEU A 8 5.72 -3.03 -6.44
CA LEU A 8 5.29 -1.81 -5.77
C LEU A 8 4.71 -0.84 -6.82
N PRO A 9 3.54 -0.25 -6.55
CA PRO A 9 3.00 0.80 -7.41
C PRO A 9 3.80 2.09 -7.27
N GLU A 10 3.70 2.95 -8.28
CA GLU A 10 4.22 4.31 -8.20
C GLU A 10 3.51 5.10 -7.10
N GLY A 11 4.25 5.99 -6.43
CA GLY A 11 3.71 6.79 -5.33
C GLY A 11 3.69 6.09 -3.97
N VAL A 12 4.46 5.02 -3.79
CA VAL A 12 4.82 4.51 -2.45
C VAL A 12 6.04 5.26 -1.94
N ASN A 13 6.02 5.68 -0.67
CA ASN A 13 7.20 6.21 -0.01
C ASN A 13 8.06 5.05 0.51
N ALA A 14 9.12 4.71 -0.23
CA ALA A 14 10.00 3.59 0.08
C ALA A 14 10.71 3.73 1.44
N ASP A 15 11.08 4.95 1.82
CA ASP A 15 11.81 5.23 3.07
C ASP A 15 10.95 5.03 4.33
N LYS A 16 9.62 4.93 4.15
CA LYS A 16 8.65 4.78 5.25
C LYS A 16 7.95 3.42 5.24
N ILE A 17 8.47 2.45 4.51
CA ILE A 17 7.94 1.08 4.55
C ILE A 17 8.20 0.47 5.92
N ASP A 18 7.18 -0.19 6.47
CA ASP A 18 7.26 -0.87 7.77
C ASP A 18 6.74 -2.31 7.63
N ALA A 19 7.31 -3.23 8.41
CA ALA A 19 6.94 -4.63 8.40
C ALA A 19 6.89 -5.20 9.82
N SER A 20 5.81 -5.92 10.12
CA SER A 20 5.61 -6.55 11.42
C SER A 20 5.15 -7.99 11.26
N PHE A 21 5.70 -8.89 12.08
CA PHE A 21 5.31 -10.29 12.09
C PHE A 21 4.70 -10.62 13.45
N THR A 22 3.41 -10.94 13.48
CA THR A 22 2.68 -11.19 14.73
C THR A 22 1.73 -12.37 14.54
N LYS A 23 1.76 -13.33 15.47
CA LYS A 23 0.88 -14.51 15.46
C LYS A 23 0.87 -15.28 14.12
N GLY A 24 2.04 -15.42 13.49
CA GLY A 24 2.18 -16.13 12.21
C GLY A 24 1.84 -15.32 10.96
N ILE A 25 1.47 -14.04 11.10
CA ILE A 25 1.07 -13.18 9.99
C ILE A 25 2.12 -12.10 9.76
N LEU A 26 2.66 -12.05 8.53
CA LEU A 26 3.49 -10.94 8.07
C LEU A 26 2.60 -9.82 7.53
N THR A 27 2.65 -8.65 8.18
CA THR A 27 1.96 -7.43 7.76
C THR A 27 2.99 -6.43 7.25
N VAL A 28 2.84 -5.97 6.01
CA VAL A 28 3.71 -4.96 5.38
C VAL A 28 2.88 -3.71 5.12
N LYS A 29 3.32 -2.57 5.65
CA LYS A 29 2.69 -1.26 5.46
C LYS A 29 3.46 -0.47 4.40
N LEU A 30 2.78 -0.12 3.33
CA LEU A 30 3.32 0.66 2.21
C LEU A 30 2.60 2.03 2.19
N PRO A 31 3.14 3.06 2.87
CA PRO A 31 2.50 4.37 2.87
C PRO A 31 2.61 5.03 1.50
N LYS A 32 1.52 5.64 1.04
CA LYS A 32 1.52 6.45 -0.17
C LYS A 32 2.27 7.76 0.05
N THR A 33 2.93 8.30 -0.98
CA THR A 33 3.48 9.66 -0.97
C THR A 33 2.37 10.69 -0.87
N ALA A 34 2.69 11.89 -0.35
CA ALA A 34 1.70 12.96 -0.21
C ALA A 34 1.11 13.39 -1.58
N GLU A 35 1.91 13.30 -2.64
CA GLU A 35 1.51 13.58 -4.02
C GLU A 35 0.51 12.53 -4.54
N ALA A 36 0.80 11.24 -4.32
CA ALA A 36 -0.08 10.15 -4.74
C ALA A 36 -1.42 10.15 -3.99
N GLN A 37 -1.42 10.57 -2.72
CA GLN A 37 -2.65 10.74 -1.94
C GLN A 37 -3.53 11.89 -2.47
N LYS A 38 -2.92 13.01 -2.90
CA LYS A 38 -3.65 14.15 -3.47
C LYS A 38 -4.26 13.85 -4.84
N ALA A 39 -3.60 13.00 -5.63
CA ALA A 39 -4.09 12.59 -6.95
C ALA A 39 -5.27 11.60 -6.89
N GLU A 40 -5.51 10.98 -5.73
CA GLU A 40 -6.57 9.98 -5.56
C GLU A 40 -7.95 10.65 -5.49
N LYS A 41 -8.62 10.76 -6.65
CA LYS A 41 -10.03 11.18 -6.73
C LYS A 41 -10.93 9.95 -6.61
N LYS A 42 -11.62 9.81 -5.47
CA LYS A 42 -12.69 8.81 -5.33
C LYS A 42 -13.94 9.29 -6.06
N ILE A 43 -14.26 8.67 -7.20
CA ILE A 43 -15.52 8.94 -7.92
C ILE A 43 -16.60 8.01 -7.36
N THR A 44 -17.63 8.58 -6.74
CA THR A 44 -18.79 7.83 -6.26
C THR A 44 -19.67 7.47 -7.45
N VAL A 45 -19.82 6.17 -7.72
CA VAL A 45 -20.74 5.68 -8.75
C VAL A 45 -22.17 5.79 -8.22
N LYS A 46 -23.03 6.57 -8.87
CA LYS A 46 -24.46 6.61 -8.55
C LYS A 46 -25.14 5.41 -9.20
N ALA A 47 -25.83 4.59 -8.41
CA ALA A 47 -26.73 3.57 -8.93
C ALA A 47 -27.98 4.25 -9.53
N ALA A 48 -28.49 3.69 -10.63
CA ALA A 48 -29.66 4.18 -11.36
C ALA A 48 -30.97 3.85 -10.62
#